data_AF-A0A3P8M005-F1
#
_entry.id   AF-A0A3P8M005-F1
#
_cell.length_a   1.000
_cell.length_b   1.000
_cell.length_c   1.000
_cell.angle_alpha   90.00
_cell.angle_beta   90.00
_cell.angle_gamma   90.00
#
_symmetry.space_group_name_H-M   'P 1'
#
loop_
_entity.id
_entity.type
_entity.pdbx_description
1 polymer ?
#
loop_
_entity_poly.entity_id
_entity_poly.type
_entity_poly.pdbx_seq_one_letter_code
_entity_poly.pdbx_strand_id
1 'polypeptide(L)'
;MSASGQTKSRKIFIGDIHGQYGKLSALLAHLRSREDLDRSLLIFVGDLIDNQPGSHIDHASVLEQVRGEVAAGRAVCLMAIMNLTPLAG
;
A
#
# COMPACT_ATOMS: atom_id res chain seq x y z
N MET A 1 0.79 39.01 -10.16
CA MET A 1 0.37 37.67 -10.63
C MET A 1 1.38 36.67 -10.10
N SER A 2 1.07 35.93 -9.04
CA SER A 2 1.90 34.81 -8.61
C SER A 2 1.30 33.53 -9.15
N ALA A 3 2.05 32.80 -9.98
CA ALA A 3 1.67 31.45 -10.34
C ALA A 3 1.68 30.61 -9.05
N SER A 4 0.50 30.14 -8.64
CA SER A 4 0.38 29.14 -7.58
C SER A 4 1.02 27.85 -8.08
N GLY A 5 2.32 27.68 -7.77
CA GLY A 5 3.09 26.50 -8.05
C GLY A 5 2.55 25.31 -7.27
N GLN A 6 1.45 24.73 -7.76
CA GLN A 6 0.84 23.53 -7.23
C GLN A 6 1.84 22.39 -7.44
N THR A 7 2.65 22.13 -6.42
CA THR A 7 3.62 21.03 -6.41
C THR A 7 2.84 19.74 -6.64
N LYS A 8 2.93 19.18 -7.85
CA LYS A 8 2.21 17.95 -8.20
C LYS A 8 2.62 16.86 -7.23
N SER A 9 1.68 16.44 -6.37
CA SER A 9 1.90 15.31 -5.47
C SER A 9 2.27 14.09 -6.30
N ARG A 10 3.39 13.45 -5.95
CA ARG A 10 3.94 12.33 -6.70
C ARG A 10 3.08 11.09 -6.43
N LYS A 11 2.60 10.44 -7.49
CA LYS A 11 1.81 9.21 -7.38
C LYS A 11 2.72 8.01 -7.56
N ILE A 12 2.70 7.08 -6.62
CA ILE A 12 3.52 5.88 -6.63
C ILE A 12 2.59 4.68 -6.66
N PHE A 13 2.58 3.95 -7.77
CA PHE A 13 1.75 2.77 -7.95
C PHE A 13 2.50 1.54 -7.45
N ILE A 14 1.85 0.76 -6.58
CA ILE A 14 2.38 -0.49 -6.02
C ILE A 14 1.46 -1.61 -6.50
N GLY A 15 2.02 -2.52 -7.30
CA GLY A 15 1.31 -3.70 -7.83
C GLY A 15 1.04 -4.76 -6.76
N ASP A 16 0.60 -5.93 -7.23
CA ASP A 16 0.41 -7.16 -6.46
C ASP A 16 1.45 -7.39 -5.33
N ILE A 17 0.93 -7.66 -4.14
CA ILE A 17 1.73 -7.95 -2.93
C ILE A 17 1.64 -9.43 -2.56
N HIS A 18 0.52 -10.13 -2.81
CA HIS A 18 0.35 -11.58 -2.53
C HIS A 18 0.87 -12.00 -1.13
N GLY A 19 0.51 -11.22 -0.11
CA GLY A 19 0.91 -11.42 1.29
C GLY A 19 2.42 -11.31 1.58
N GLN A 20 3.23 -10.76 0.67
CA GLN A 20 4.69 -10.66 0.81
C GLN A 20 5.11 -9.49 1.74
N TYR A 21 4.74 -9.57 3.02
CA TYR A 21 5.00 -8.52 4.03
C TYR A 21 6.45 -8.02 4.05
N GLY A 22 7.44 -8.93 4.01
CA GLY A 22 8.86 -8.54 4.00
C GLY A 22 9.25 -7.68 2.78
N LYS A 23 8.69 -7.96 1.60
CA LYS A 23 8.93 -7.16 0.38
C LYS A 23 8.23 -5.81 0.47
N LEU A 24 6.99 -5.77 0.96
CA LEU A 24 6.25 -4.52 1.18
C LEU A 24 6.98 -3.60 2.17
N SER A 25 7.41 -4.13 3.31
CA SER A 25 8.12 -3.38 4.34
C SER A 25 9.45 -2.82 3.82
N ALA A 26 10.24 -3.63 3.11
CA ALA A 26 11.48 -3.18 2.47
C ALA A 26 11.23 -2.10 1.40
N LEU A 27 10.17 -2.25 0.58
CA LEU A 27 9.79 -1.25 -0.43
C LEU A 27 9.40 0.09 0.22
N LEU A 28 8.54 0.08 1.25
CA LEU A 28 8.13 1.31 1.92
C LEU A 28 9.31 1.98 2.66
N ALA A 29 10.21 1.21 3.26
CA ALA A 29 11.45 1.75 3.84
C ALA A 29 12.34 2.41 2.76
N HIS A 30 12.52 1.74 1.62
CA HIS A 30 13.26 2.29 0.48
C HIS A 30 12.65 3.59 -0.05
N LEU A 31 11.33 3.64 -0.23
CA LEU A 31 10.61 4.84 -0.65
C LEU A 31 10.76 5.99 0.36
N ARG A 32 10.58 5.73 1.66
CA ARG A 32 10.80 6.73 2.73
C ARG A 32 12.22 7.30 2.75
N SER A 33 13.22 6.52 2.30
CA SER A 33 14.62 6.99 2.22
C SER A 33 14.95 7.84 0.99
N ARG A 34 14.07 7.88 -0.02
CA ARG A 34 14.32 8.53 -1.31
C ARG A 34 13.30 9.61 -1.68
N GLU A 35 12.09 9.52 -1.15
CA GLU A 35 10.95 10.32 -1.51
C GLU A 35 10.35 10.98 -0.26
N ASP A 36 9.92 12.24 -0.40
CA ASP A 36 9.03 12.87 0.57
C ASP A 36 7.64 12.21 0.44
N LEU A 37 7.39 11.19 1.26
CA LEU A 37 6.13 10.47 1.28
C LEU A 37 4.97 11.30 1.83
N ASP A 38 5.21 12.37 2.58
CA ASP A 38 4.15 13.27 3.03
C ASP A 38 3.65 14.17 1.89
N ARG A 39 4.42 14.28 0.80
CA ARG A 39 4.01 14.91 -0.47
C ARG A 39 3.63 13.92 -1.57
N SER A 40 3.67 12.62 -1.29
CA SER A 40 3.40 11.56 -2.26
C SER A 40 2.14 10.78 -1.90
N LEU A 41 1.41 10.31 -2.91
CA LEU A 41 0.28 9.39 -2.73
C LEU A 41 0.69 7.99 -3.16
N LEU A 42 0.68 7.05 -2.23
CA LEU A 42 0.79 5.63 -2.54
C LEU A 42 -0.55 5.13 -3.11
N ILE A 43 -0.50 4.35 -4.18
CA ILE A 43 -1.68 3.79 -4.84
C ILE A 43 -1.44 2.29 -4.97
N PHE A 44 -2.02 1.52 -4.05
CA PHE A 44 -2.00 0.06 -4.14
C PHE A 44 -3.01 -0.38 -5.21
N VAL A 45 -2.54 -1.18 -6.16
CA VAL A 45 -3.30 -1.70 -7.31
C VAL A 45 -3.02 -3.19 -7.45
N GLY A 46 -4.08 -4.00 -7.49
CA GLY A 46 -3.97 -5.45 -7.57
C GLY A 46 -4.05 -6.13 -6.20
N ASP A 47 -3.54 -7.36 -6.12
CA ASP A 47 -3.88 -8.27 -5.04
C ASP A 47 -2.98 -8.14 -3.82
N LEU A 48 -3.57 -7.71 -2.69
CA LEU A 48 -2.86 -7.62 -1.41
C LEU A 48 -2.54 -8.98 -0.80
N ILE A 49 -3.41 -9.96 -1.04
CA ILE A 49 -3.41 -11.30 -0.45
C ILE A 49 -3.47 -12.35 -1.55
N ASP A 50 -2.86 -13.51 -1.29
CA ASP A 50 -2.96 -14.71 -2.12
C ASP A 50 -4.04 -15.65 -1.55
N ASN A 51 -4.60 -16.50 -2.40
CA ASN A 51 -5.48 -17.60 -1.96
C ASN A 51 -4.70 -18.83 -1.48
N GLN A 52 -3.39 -18.89 -1.72
CA GLN A 52 -2.54 -20.02 -1.31
C GLN A 52 -1.82 -19.75 0.02
N PRO A 53 -1.90 -20.66 1.00
CA PRO A 53 -1.06 -20.60 2.19
C PRO A 53 0.39 -20.95 1.84
N GLY A 54 1.33 -20.08 2.20
CA GLY A 54 2.77 -20.29 2.02
C GLY A 54 3.56 -19.91 3.26
N SER A 55 4.66 -20.60 3.54
CA SER A 55 5.50 -20.42 4.75
C SER A 55 6.15 -19.04 4.91
N HIS A 56 6.05 -18.19 3.89
CA HIS A 56 6.62 -16.84 3.84
C HIS A 56 5.57 -15.76 3.50
N ILE A 57 4.28 -16.10 3.65
CA ILE A 57 3.14 -15.25 3.33
C ILE A 57 2.49 -14.81 4.65
N ASP A 58 2.38 -13.50 4.87
CA ASP A 58 1.73 -12.90 6.04
C ASP A 58 0.68 -11.88 5.57
N HIS A 59 -0.52 -12.40 5.31
CA HIS A 59 -1.67 -11.60 4.90
C HIS A 59 -2.09 -10.58 5.96
N ALA A 60 -2.01 -10.94 7.24
CA ALA A 60 -2.43 -10.05 8.32
C ALA A 60 -1.52 -8.82 8.38
N SER A 61 -0.20 -9.01 8.42
CA SER A 61 0.75 -7.90 8.49
C SER A 61 0.74 -7.02 7.23
N VAL A 62 0.46 -7.58 6.04
CA VAL A 62 0.24 -6.77 4.82
C VAL A 62 -1.02 -5.90 4.97
N LEU A 63 -2.15 -6.47 5.38
CA LEU A 63 -3.41 -5.73 5.52
C LEU A 63 -3.33 -4.67 6.62
N GLU A 64 -2.68 -4.97 7.76
CA GLU A 64 -2.38 -4.00 8.82
C GLU A 64 -1.53 -2.83 8.30
N GLN A 65 -0.45 -3.13 7.57
CA GLN A 65 0.46 -2.11 7.04
C GLN A 65 -0.22 -1.22 6.00
N VAL A 66 -0.95 -1.79 5.05
CA VAL A 66 -1.70 -1.03 4.03
C VAL A 66 -2.80 -0.18 4.68
N ARG A 67 -3.56 -0.74 5.63
CA ARG A 67 -4.58 0.03 6.37
C ARG A 67 -3.96 1.18 7.17
N GLY A 68 -2.77 1.00 7.74
CA GLY A 68 -2.02 2.05 8.42
C GLY A 68 -1.67 3.24 7.51
N GLU A 69 -1.21 2.98 6.28
CA GLU A 69 -0.92 4.04 5.30
C GLU A 69 -2.19 4.75 4.79
N VAL A 70 -3.29 4.01 4.61
CA VAL A 70 -4.60 4.57 4.21
C VAL A 70 -5.19 5.43 5.33
N ALA A 71 -5.17 4.95 6.58
CA ALA A 71 -5.67 5.69 7.74
C ALA A 71 -4.86 6.97 8.02
N ALA A 72 -3.58 7.00 7.65
CA ALA A 72 -2.72 8.18 7.71
C ALA A 72 -2.92 9.14 6.51
N GLY A 73 -3.81 8.85 5.56
CA GLY A 73 -4.07 9.67 4.38
C GLY A 73 -2.97 9.65 3.31
N ARG A 74 -1.94 8.81 3.47
CA ARG A 74 -0.81 8.69 2.53
C ARG A 74 -1.03 7.66 1.42
N ALA A 75 -2.06 6.82 1.53
CA ALA A 75 -2.37 5.80 0.54
C ALA A 75 -3.85 5.75 0.15
N VAL A 76 -4.09 5.30 -1.09
CA VAL A 76 -5.35 4.73 -1.55
C VAL A 76 -5.11 3.28 -1.91
N CYS A 77 -6.01 2.39 -1.52
CA CYS A 77 -6.03 1.01 -1.98
C CYS A 77 -7.18 0.79 -2.95
N LEU A 78 -6.85 0.50 -4.22
CA LEU A 78 -7.82 0.05 -5.21
C LEU A 78 -7.96 -1.47 -5.06
N MET A 79 -8.88 -1.89 -4.18
CA MET A 79 -9.20 -3.31 -4.02
C MET A 79 -9.70 -3.88 -5.34
N ALA A 80 -8.93 -4.78 -5.93
CA ALA A 80 -9.50 -5.80 -6.81
C ALA A 80 -10.51 -6.62 -5.98
N ILE A 81 -11.63 -7.02 -6.58
CA ILE A 81 -12.67 -7.77 -5.88
C ILE A 81 -12.18 -9.21 -5.71
N MET A 82 -11.46 -9.44 -4.61
CA MET A 82 -11.32 -10.75 -3.99
C MET A 82 -12.16 -10.74 -2.72
N ASN A 83 -13.08 -11.69 -2.61
CA ASN A 83 -14.20 -11.65 -1.66
C ASN A 83 -13.73 -11.56 -0.20
N LEU A 84 -13.68 -10.34 0.36
CA LEU A 84 -13.49 -10.08 1.78
C LEU A 84 -14.75 -10.48 2.55
N THR A 85 -14.95 -11.79 2.73
CA THR A 85 -15.81 -12.30 3.79
C THR A 85 -14.97 -12.29 5.07
N PRO A 86 -15.23 -11.41 6.06
CA PRO A 86 -14.52 -11.45 7.32
C PRO A 86 -14.90 -12.75 8.03
N LEU A 87 -13.92 -13.47 8.59
CA LEU A 87 -14.20 -14.48 9.61
C LEU A 87 -14.69 -13.75 10.86
N ALA A 88 -16.00 -13.60 10.96
CA ALA A 88 -16.67 -13.00 12.11
C ALA A 88 -17.05 -14.07 13.13
N GLY A 89 -16.55 -13.91 14.36
CA GLY A 89 -17.08 -14.53 15.58
C GLY A 89 -16.85 -16.03 15.72
#